data_AF-A0A6N9QDJ2-F1
#
_entry.id   AF-A0A6N9QDJ2-F1
#
_cell.length_a   1.000
_cell.length_b   1.000
_cell.length_c   1.000
_cell.angle_alpha   90.00
_cell.angle_beta   90.00
_cell.angle_gamma   90.00
#
_symmetry.space_group_name_H-M   'P 1'
#
loop_
_entity.id
_entity.type
_entity.pdbx_description
1 polymer ?
#
loop_
_entity_poly.entity_id
_entity_poly.type
_entity_poly.pdbx_seq_one_letter_code
_entity_poly.pdbx_strand_id
1 'polypeptide(L)'
;MYDCGSCLYPQLSDDADFIIGRKCQDCNHALRRICPRIDMEAIEKIVDDTPYISAIRKQFYKSMLRVRKECILEIAYDALL
;
A
#
# COMPACT_ATOMS: atom_id res chain seq x y z
N MET A 1 15.96 -4.64 20.35
CA MET A 1 16.27 -4.47 18.91
C MET A 1 15.04 -4.98 18.16
N TYR A 2 14.12 -4.07 17.81
CA TYR A 2 12.81 -4.44 17.28
C TYR A 2 12.94 -4.87 15.82
N ASP A 3 13.01 -6.18 15.62
CA ASP A 3 12.88 -6.78 14.30
C ASP A 3 11.40 -6.75 13.87
N CYS A 4 10.98 -5.61 13.32
CA CYS A 4 9.69 -5.49 12.63
C CYS A 4 9.70 -6.12 11.21
N GLY A 5 10.79 -6.78 10.83
CA GLY A 5 10.96 -7.49 9.56
C GLY A 5 10.49 -8.95 9.59
N SER A 6 10.28 -9.55 10.76
CA SER A 6 9.78 -10.94 10.86
C SER A 6 8.32 -11.11 10.40
N CYS A 7 7.56 -10.02 10.24
CA CYS A 7 6.23 -10.02 9.62
C CYS A 7 6.27 -9.71 8.12
N LEU A 8 7.45 -9.44 7.53
CA LEU A 8 7.50 -8.86 6.20
C LEU A 8 7.07 -9.82 5.09
N TYR A 9 7.18 -11.15 5.22
CA TYR A 9 6.67 -12.11 4.21
C TYR A 9 6.63 -13.56 4.75
N PRO A 10 5.45 -14.10 5.10
CA PRO A 10 5.09 -15.41 4.53
C PRO A 10 3.60 -15.57 4.14
N GLN A 11 2.77 -14.56 4.34
CA GLN A 11 1.36 -14.59 3.95
C GLN A 11 1.04 -13.26 3.28
N LEU A 12 1.13 -13.21 1.95
CA LEU A 12 0.26 -12.28 1.24
C LEU A 12 -1.14 -12.57 1.77
N SER A 13 -1.71 -11.61 2.52
CA SER A 13 -3.03 -11.80 3.09
C SER A 13 -4.01 -12.11 1.96
N ASP A 14 -5.04 -12.92 2.24
CA ASP A 14 -6.08 -13.29 1.25
C ASP A 14 -6.60 -12.07 0.47
N ASP A 15 -6.59 -10.88 1.09
CA ASP A 15 -6.95 -9.59 0.50
C ASP A 15 -6.02 -9.14 -0.65
N ALA A 16 -4.70 -9.30 -0.52
CA ALA A 16 -3.75 -8.88 -1.56
C ALA A 16 -3.93 -9.73 -2.82
N ASP A 17 -4.01 -11.05 -2.66
CA ASP A 17 -4.30 -11.99 -3.75
C ASP A 17 -5.69 -11.75 -4.35
N PHE A 18 -6.66 -11.29 -3.56
CA PHE A 18 -7.98 -10.93 -4.06
C PHE A 18 -7.95 -9.71 -5.00
N ILE A 19 -7.24 -8.65 -4.60
CA ILE A 19 -7.10 -7.42 -5.40
C ILE A 19 -6.20 -7.67 -6.62
N ILE A 20 -5.03 -8.29 -6.43
CA ILE A 20 -4.09 -8.64 -7.52
C ILE A 20 -4.75 -9.59 -8.51
N GLY A 21 -5.50 -10.58 -8.01
CA GLY A 21 -6.25 -11.53 -8.83
C GLY A 21 -7.50 -10.93 -9.50
N ARG A 22 -7.83 -9.66 -9.25
CA ARG A 22 -8.97 -8.94 -9.86
C ARG A 22 -10.29 -9.69 -9.73
N LYS A 23 -10.49 -10.38 -8.60
CA LYS A 23 -11.60 -11.34 -8.38
C LYS A 23 -12.99 -10.70 -8.28
N CYS A 24 -13.08 -9.36 -8.24
CA CYS A 24 -14.33 -8.61 -8.14
C CYS A 24 -14.35 -7.42 -9.11
N GLN A 25 -15.37 -7.34 -9.97
CA GLN A 25 -15.50 -6.26 -10.95
C GLN A 25 -15.69 -4.89 -10.31
N ASP A 26 -16.44 -4.79 -9.21
CA ASP A 26 -16.62 -3.52 -8.50
C ASP A 26 -15.33 -3.02 -7.88
N CYS A 27 -14.47 -3.92 -7.38
CA CYS A 27 -13.13 -3.59 -6.93
C CYS A 27 -12.28 -3.08 -8.09
N ASN A 28 -12.36 -3.70 -9.27
CA ASN A 28 -11.63 -3.24 -10.46
C ASN A 28 -12.08 -1.85 -10.91
N HIS A 29 -13.40 -1.58 -10.87
CA HIS A 29 -13.93 -0.24 -11.13
C HIS A 29 -13.44 0.78 -10.09
N ALA A 30 -13.38 0.41 -8.81
CA ALA A 30 -12.83 1.26 -7.77
C ALA A 30 -11.34 1.53 -7.99
N LEU A 31 -10.57 0.50 -8.36
CA LEU A 31 -9.14 0.61 -8.62
C LEU A 31 -8.85 1.60 -9.75
N ARG A 32 -9.62 1.55 -10.86
CA ARG A 32 -9.52 2.52 -11.96
C ARG A 32 -9.80 3.96 -11.53
N ARG A 33 -10.67 4.16 -10.55
CA ARG A 33 -11.00 5.51 -10.04
C ARG A 33 -9.95 6.02 -9.06
N ILE A 34 -9.38 5.14 -8.24
CA ILE A 34 -8.56 5.51 -7.08
C ILE A 34 -7.07 5.55 -7.42
N CYS A 35 -6.51 4.54 -8.10
CA CYS A 35 -5.07 4.45 -8.36
C CYS A 35 -4.47 5.70 -9.02
N PRO A 36 -5.10 6.30 -10.05
CA PRO A 36 -4.57 7.51 -10.68
C PRO A 36 -4.56 8.76 -9.79
N ARG A 37 -5.30 8.72 -8.67
CA ARG A 37 -5.41 9.84 -7.71
C ARG A 37 -4.48 9.68 -6.52
N ILE A 38 -3.72 8.58 -6.45
CA ILE A 38 -2.80 8.32 -5.34
C ILE A 38 -1.56 9.20 -5.52
N ASP A 39 -1.46 10.22 -4.68
CA ASP A 39 -0.29 11.07 -4.55
C ASP A 39 0.53 10.60 -3.35
N MET A 40 1.66 9.92 -3.61
CA MET A 40 2.53 9.42 -2.56
C MET A 40 3.25 10.52 -1.80
N GLU A 41 3.55 11.66 -2.42
CA GLU A 41 4.21 12.77 -1.74
C GLU A 41 3.25 13.40 -0.72
N ALA A 42 1.99 13.61 -1.11
CA ALA A 42 0.95 14.09 -0.21
C ALA A 42 0.69 13.11 0.95
N ILE A 43 0.66 11.80 0.68
CA ILE A 43 0.49 10.77 1.71
C ILE A 43 1.67 10.74 2.69
N GLU A 44 2.90 10.80 2.19
CA GLU A 44 4.09 10.81 3.04
C GLU A 44 4.15 12.07 3.90
N LYS A 45 3.71 13.21 3.37
CA LYS A 45 3.56 14.44 4.14
C LYS A 45 2.58 14.29 5.30
N ILE A 46 1.46 13.57 5.13
CA ILE A 46 0.53 13.27 6.24
C ILE A 46 1.24 12.49 7.35
N VAL A 47 2.08 11.50 7.00
CA VAL A 47 2.87 10.74 7.97
C VAL A 47 3.88 11.64 8.68
N ASP A 48 4.53 12.54 7.94
CA ASP A 48 5.52 13.47 8.48
C ASP A 48 4.89 14.55 9.37
N ASP A 49 3.68 15.01 9.08
CA ASP A 49 2.97 16.04 9.85
C ASP A 49 2.20 15.47 11.05
N THR A 50 2.07 14.13 11.15
CA THR A 50 1.40 13.49 12.30
C THR A 50 2.18 13.73 13.60
N PRO A 51 1.57 14.33 14.65
CA PRO A 51 2.26 14.63 15.90
C PRO A 51 2.47 13.37 16.75
N TYR A 52 3.43 13.43 17.68
CA TYR A 52 3.72 12.38 18.69
C TYR A 52 4.14 10.99 18.16
N ILE A 53 4.43 10.87 16.86
CA ILE A 53 4.95 9.65 16.24
C ILE A 53 6.47 9.73 16.03
N SER A 54 7.17 8.66 16.38
CA SER A 54 8.64 8.60 16.27
C SER A 54 9.11 8.52 14.82
N ALA A 55 10.33 9.00 14.55
CA ALA A 55 10.94 8.96 13.23
C ALA A 55 11.02 7.52 12.66
N ILE A 56 11.34 6.53 13.50
CA ILE A 56 11.37 5.12 13.10
C ILE A 56 9.99 4.61 12.67
N ARG A 57 8.91 5.03 13.35
CA ARG A 57 7.53 4.67 12.96
C ARG A 57 7.12 5.38 11.68
N LYS A 58 7.49 6.66 11.49
CA LYS A 58 7.26 7.37 10.23
C LYS A 58 7.93 6.66 9.07
N GLN A 59 9.21 6.30 9.21
CA GLN A 59 9.95 5.55 8.20
C GLN A 59 9.26 4.22 7.88
N PHE A 60 8.86 3.47 8.91
CA PHE A 60 8.12 2.22 8.73
C PHE A 60 6.85 2.41 7.91
N TYR A 61 6.00 3.38 8.26
CA TYR A 61 4.76 3.63 7.52
C TYR A 61 5.01 4.05 6.08
N LYS A 62 5.95 4.96 5.83
CA LYS A 62 6.28 5.39 4.46
C LYS A 62 6.77 4.22 3.61
N SER A 63 7.67 3.39 4.14
CA SER A 63 8.13 2.18 3.44
C SER A 63 6.99 1.22 3.14
N MET A 64 6.14 0.93 4.12
CA MET A 64 5.04 -0.01 3.94
C MET A 64 3.98 0.49 2.96
N LEU A 65 3.68 1.79 2.98
CA LEU A 65 2.73 2.40 2.04
C LEU A 65 3.25 2.33 0.60
N ARG A 66 4.54 2.61 0.37
CA ARG A 66 5.18 2.44 -0.95
C ARG A 66 5.09 1.01 -1.44
N VAL A 67 5.57 0.06 -0.62
CA VAL A 67 5.55 -1.38 -0.98
C VAL A 67 4.13 -1.86 -1.27
N ARG A 68 3.11 -1.45 -0.50
CA ARG A 68 1.73 -1.84 -0.77
C ARG A 68 1.17 -1.21 -2.05
N LYS A 69 1.55 0.02 -2.37
CA LYS A 69 1.18 0.65 -3.65
C LYS A 69 1.79 -0.13 -4.81
N GLU A 70 3.10 -0.36 -4.77
CA GLU A 70 3.88 -1.02 -5.83
C GLU A 70 3.47 -2.49 -6.00
N CYS A 71 3.46 -3.27 -4.91
CA CYS A 71 3.29 -4.72 -4.97
C CYS A 71 1.83 -5.20 -4.95
N ILE A 72 0.84 -4.31 -4.76
CA ILE A 72 -0.58 -4.68 -4.74
C ILE A 72 -1.38 -3.83 -5.71
N LEU A 73 -1.39 -2.51 -5.51
CA LEU A 73 -2.30 -1.63 -6.24
C LEU A 73 -1.86 -1.39 -7.69
N GLU A 74 -0.57 -1.15 -7.93
CA GLU A 74 -0.02 -0.94 -9.28
C GLU A 74 -0.07 -2.22 -10.10
N ILE A 75 0.36 -3.36 -9.55
CA ILE A 75 0.24 -4.67 -10.23
C ILE A 75 -1.21 -4.95 -10.66
N ALA A 76 -2.17 -4.71 -9.76
CA ALA A 76 -3.59 -4.93 -10.07
C ALA A 76 -4.12 -3.92 -11.10
N TYR A 77 -3.68 -2.67 -11.04
CA TYR A 77 -4.15 -1.58 -11.89
C TYR A 77 -3.57 -1.64 -13.30
N ASP A 78 -2.28 -1.91 -13.44
CA ASP A 78 -1.59 -2.01 -14.73
C ASP A 78 -2.16 -3.17 -15.55
N ALA A 79 -2.55 -4.26 -14.90
CA ALA A 79 -3.25 -5.38 -15.53
C ALA A 79 -4.70 -5.07 -15.97
N LEU A 80 -5.22 -3.88 -15.67
CA LEU A 80 -6.51 -3.38 -16.16
C LEU A 80 -6.35 -2.37 -17.30
N LEU A 81 -5.16 -1.84 -17.58
CA LEU A 81 -4.92 -0.91 -18.69
C LEU A 81 -4.97 -1.64 -20.04
#